data_AF-A0A3P6TYH5-F1
#
_entry.id   AF-A0A3P6TYH5-F1
#
_cell.length_a   1.000
_cell.length_b   1.000
_cell.length_c   1.000
_cell.angle_alpha   90.00
_cell.angle_beta   90.00
_cell.angle_gamma   90.00
#
_symmetry.space_group_name_H-M   'P 1'
#
loop_
_entity.id
_entity.type
_entity.pdbx_description
1 polymer ?
#
loop_
_entity_poly.entity_id
_entity_poly.type
_entity_poly.pdbx_seq_one_letter_code
_entity_poly.pdbx_strand_id
1 'polypeptide(L)'
;MDKVVKDHLEDNAWDMERMGFLIGQAVKNELQNVKMEKNPDGKLFGHMILHQLYDKTEEDLKTRVNELELIRRLRSEPASFWSGLVKKYFTSPHVAVIGIPSEKMVEQVANEEKARIEQQRQKLGDDGIKKCDENICCAIKENTERKPDAELLQELIVKKLEEFDRFPVDAKSNVGGSPPSQPIAKFLEQFPFPTTVHNSPTKFIELFLFLDSSGLTAEQRAWLLLYNNLLFESPA
;
A
#
# COMPACT_ATOMS: atom_id res chain seq x y z
N MET A 1 20.19 -2.03 -18.99
CA MET A 1 20.42 -2.89 -17.81
C MET A 1 21.90 -3.19 -17.66
N ASP A 2 22.57 -3.59 -18.75
CA ASP A 2 23.98 -3.99 -18.77
C ASP A 2 24.97 -3.01 -18.16
N LYS A 3 24.84 -1.69 -18.43
CA LYS A 3 25.77 -0.71 -17.86
C LYS A 3 25.68 -0.65 -16.33
N VAL A 4 24.47 -0.48 -15.79
CA VAL A 4 24.23 -0.38 -14.35
C VAL A 4 24.69 -1.65 -13.63
N VAL A 5 24.33 -2.83 -14.15
CA VAL A 5 24.73 -4.11 -13.55
C VAL A 5 26.25 -4.24 -13.55
N LYS A 6 26.91 -3.96 -14.68
CA LYS A 6 28.38 -4.03 -14.79
C LYS A 6 29.08 -3.07 -13.83
N ASP A 7 28.61 -1.83 -13.75
CA ASP A 7 29.20 -0.81 -12.88
C ASP A 7 29.12 -1.24 -11.40
N HIS A 8 28.01 -1.85 -10.96
CA HIS A 8 27.80 -2.27 -9.57
C HIS A 8 28.37 -3.66 -9.20
N LEU A 9 29.14 -4.28 -10.09
CA LEU A 9 29.97 -5.44 -9.76
C LEU A 9 31.23 -5.06 -8.99
N GLU A 10 31.65 -3.79 -9.09
CA GLU A 10 32.83 -3.28 -8.41
C GLU A 10 32.43 -2.61 -7.08
N ASP A 11 33.15 -2.95 -6.01
CA ASP A 11 32.86 -2.46 -4.66
C ASP A 11 32.92 -0.92 -4.56
N ASN A 12 33.79 -0.27 -5.35
CA ASN A 12 33.96 1.18 -5.35
C ASN A 12 32.81 1.95 -6.02
N ALA A 13 31.92 1.27 -6.75
CA ALA A 13 30.73 1.89 -7.36
C ALA A 13 29.62 2.13 -6.33
N TRP A 14 29.71 1.54 -5.14
CA TRP A 14 28.71 1.67 -4.09
C TRP A 14 28.96 2.89 -3.22
N ASP A 15 28.03 3.85 -3.28
CA ASP A 15 27.95 4.97 -2.34
C ASP A 15 27.43 4.47 -0.98
N MET A 16 28.35 4.13 -0.08
CA MET A 16 28.02 3.57 1.22
C MET A 16 27.39 4.58 2.19
N GLU A 17 27.60 5.88 1.97
CA GLU A 17 26.90 6.92 2.73
C GLU A 17 25.42 6.94 2.35
N ARG A 18 25.14 6.95 1.04
CA ARG A 18 23.77 6.84 0.52
C ARG A 18 23.11 5.52 0.92
N MET A 19 23.83 4.39 0.88
CA MET A 19 23.32 3.11 1.38
C MET A 19 22.94 3.18 2.85
N GLY A 20 23.81 3.76 3.68
CA GLY A 20 23.53 3.98 5.10
C GLY A 20 22.29 4.84 5.32
N PHE A 21 22.10 5.91 4.52
CA PHE A 21 20.91 6.73 4.56
C PHE A 21 19.65 5.96 4.16
N LEU A 22 19.67 5.22 3.04
CA LEU A 22 18.53 4.44 2.55
C LEU A 22 18.13 3.34 3.53
N ILE A 23 19.09 2.62 4.11
CA ILE A 23 18.84 1.62 5.16
C ILE A 23 18.27 2.29 6.42
N GLY A 24 18.80 3.46 6.80
CA GLY A 24 18.26 4.27 7.89
C GLY A 24 16.81 4.67 7.65
N GLN A 25 16.45 5.05 6.42
CA GLN A 25 15.07 5.32 6.03
C GLN A 25 14.22 4.06 6.03
N ALA A 26 14.72 2.91 5.58
CA ALA A 26 14.00 1.64 5.67
C ALA A 26 13.73 1.24 7.12
N VAL A 27 14.70 1.42 8.04
CA VAL A 27 14.50 1.21 9.49
C VAL A 27 13.45 2.18 10.04
N LYS A 28 13.51 3.46 9.68
CA LYS A 28 12.50 4.44 10.10
C LYS A 28 11.15 4.07 9.55
N ASN A 29 11.03 3.68 8.28
CA ASN A 29 9.79 3.23 7.69
C ASN A 29 9.30 1.98 8.42
N GLU A 30 10.12 0.97 8.70
CA GLU A 30 9.70 -0.23 9.45
C GLU A 30 9.29 0.07 10.89
N LEU A 31 9.92 1.04 11.55
CA LEU A 31 9.50 1.53 12.87
C LEU A 31 8.20 2.33 12.77
N GLN A 32 8.18 3.36 11.93
CA GLN A 32 7.05 4.24 11.60
C GLN A 32 5.93 3.49 10.91
N ASN A 33 6.12 2.21 10.56
CA ASN A 33 5.29 1.56 9.58
C ASN A 33 3.87 1.53 10.11
N VAL A 34 3.07 2.40 9.52
CA VAL A 34 1.69 2.32 9.03
C VAL A 34 1.05 0.93 9.10
N LYS A 35 1.83 -0.16 9.12
CA LYS A 35 1.34 -1.52 9.21
C LYS A 35 1.36 -2.09 10.64
N MET A 36 2.38 -1.94 11.49
CA MET A 36 2.28 -2.50 12.86
C MET A 36 1.41 -1.64 13.79
N GLU A 37 1.41 -0.32 13.60
CA GLU A 37 0.55 0.57 14.40
C GLU A 37 -0.88 0.69 13.83
N LYS A 38 -1.06 0.63 12.50
CA LYS A 38 -2.39 0.81 11.87
C LYS A 38 -3.02 -0.47 11.30
N ASN A 39 -2.28 -1.55 11.08
CA ASN A 39 -2.77 -2.84 10.52
C ASN A 39 -1.92 -4.06 10.96
N PRO A 40 -1.71 -4.26 12.28
CA PRO A 40 -0.79 -5.28 12.79
C PRO A 40 -1.23 -6.70 12.41
N ASP A 41 -2.52 -6.93 12.37
CA ASP A 41 -3.16 -8.18 11.98
C ASP A 41 -2.79 -8.57 10.54
N GLY A 42 -2.99 -7.68 9.56
CA GLY A 42 -2.66 -7.98 8.17
C GLY A 42 -1.18 -8.31 7.96
N LYS A 43 -0.29 -7.65 8.71
CA LYS A 43 1.15 -7.96 8.71
C LYS A 43 1.45 -9.32 9.32
N LEU A 44 0.95 -9.58 10.52
CA LEU A 44 1.20 -10.83 11.23
C LEU A 44 0.68 -12.03 10.43
N PHE A 45 -0.53 -11.94 9.89
CA PHE A 45 -1.09 -12.98 9.01
C PHE A 45 -0.24 -13.17 7.76
N GLY A 46 0.22 -12.09 7.12
CA GLY A 46 1.14 -12.17 5.99
C GLY A 46 2.43 -12.93 6.34
N HIS A 47 3.04 -12.64 7.50
CA HIS A 47 4.21 -13.36 7.96
C HIS A 47 3.91 -14.85 8.24
N MET A 48 2.78 -15.18 8.87
CA MET A 48 2.39 -16.57 9.14
C MET A 48 2.13 -17.37 7.87
N ILE A 49 1.44 -16.79 6.88
CA ILE A 49 1.17 -17.44 5.60
C ILE A 49 2.49 -17.74 4.87
N LEU A 50 3.39 -16.76 4.81
CA LEU A 50 4.69 -16.95 4.16
C LEU A 50 5.56 -17.97 4.90
N HIS A 51 5.47 -18.03 6.23
CA HIS A 51 6.13 -19.06 7.01
C HIS A 51 5.61 -20.45 6.65
N GLN A 52 4.30 -20.64 6.61
CA GLN A 52 3.70 -21.91 6.23
C GLN A 52 4.07 -22.34 4.79
N LEU A 53 4.22 -21.39 3.87
CA LEU A 53 4.53 -21.68 2.47
C LEU A 53 6.01 -21.96 2.20
N TYR A 54 6.92 -21.27 2.89
CA TYR A 54 8.33 -21.19 2.48
C TYR A 54 9.35 -21.53 3.55
N ASP A 55 8.97 -21.49 4.83
CA ASP A 55 9.90 -21.71 5.93
C ASP A 55 9.82 -23.16 6.44
N LYS A 56 10.85 -23.58 7.17
CA LYS A 56 10.94 -24.95 7.68
C LYS A 56 11.04 -25.02 9.20
N THR A 57 11.45 -23.93 9.83
CA THR A 57 11.80 -23.92 11.25
C THR A 57 11.20 -22.71 11.96
N GLU A 58 11.00 -22.83 13.27
CA GLU A 58 10.55 -21.72 14.11
C GLU A 58 11.53 -20.52 14.08
N GLU A 59 12.81 -20.78 13.83
CA GLU A 59 13.82 -19.73 13.69
C GLU A 59 13.60 -18.86 12.44
N ASP A 60 13.11 -19.47 11.35
CA ASP A 60 12.72 -18.73 10.16
C ASP A 60 11.54 -17.81 10.46
N LEU A 61 10.57 -18.27 11.26
CA LEU A 61 9.45 -17.44 11.72
C LEU A 61 9.94 -16.27 12.57
N LYS A 62 10.82 -16.52 13.55
CA LYS A 62 11.42 -15.48 14.40
C LYS A 62 12.13 -14.42 13.57
N THR A 63 12.89 -14.87 12.59
CA THR A 63 13.58 -14.00 11.63
C THR A 63 12.58 -13.17 10.81
N ARG A 64 11.52 -13.81 10.32
CA ARG A 64 10.48 -13.18 9.50
C ARG A 64 9.67 -12.12 10.25
N VAL A 65 9.33 -12.36 11.51
CA VAL A 65 8.58 -11.39 12.33
C VAL A 65 9.48 -10.27 12.89
N ASN A 66 10.81 -10.43 12.80
CA ASN A 66 11.80 -9.46 13.25
C ASN A 66 12.53 -8.80 12.06
N GLU A 67 11.75 -8.28 11.11
CA GLU A 67 12.24 -7.58 9.91
C GLU A 67 13.13 -6.39 10.27
N LEU A 68 12.83 -5.69 11.37
CA LEU A 68 13.61 -4.56 11.86
C LEU A 68 15.08 -4.92 12.18
N GLU A 69 15.32 -6.07 12.80
CA GLU A 69 16.67 -6.52 13.11
C GLU A 69 17.43 -6.89 11.83
N LEU A 70 16.76 -7.56 10.89
CA LEU A 70 17.34 -7.88 9.58
C LEU A 70 17.80 -6.60 8.85
N ILE A 71 16.94 -5.58 8.75
CA ILE A 71 17.29 -4.32 8.08
C ILE A 71 18.45 -3.62 8.81
N ARG A 72 18.48 -3.65 10.15
CA ARG A 72 19.58 -3.05 10.92
C ARG A 72 20.92 -3.73 10.65
N ARG A 73 20.95 -5.06 10.50
CA ARG A 73 22.17 -5.81 10.18
C ARG A 73 22.76 -5.39 8.83
N LEU A 74 21.90 -5.11 7.85
CA LEU A 74 22.33 -4.65 6.51
C LEU A 74 23.17 -3.37 6.56
N ARG A 75 23.01 -2.51 7.58
CA ARG A 75 23.80 -1.29 7.73
C ARG A 75 25.29 -1.56 7.94
N SER A 76 25.63 -2.72 8.50
CA SER A 76 27.01 -3.12 8.77
C SER A 76 27.64 -3.88 7.60
N GLU A 77 26.88 -4.16 6.55
CA GLU A 77 27.38 -4.92 5.41
C GLU A 77 28.32 -4.07 4.54
N PRO A 78 29.49 -4.60 4.16
CA PRO A 78 30.43 -3.89 3.31
C PRO A 78 29.94 -3.79 1.86
N ALA A 79 30.56 -2.93 1.05
CA ALA A 79 30.28 -2.84 -0.39
C ALA A 79 30.36 -4.20 -1.11
N SER A 80 31.28 -5.07 -0.69
CA SER A 80 31.47 -6.42 -1.25
C SER A 80 30.27 -7.36 -1.05
N PHE A 81 29.47 -7.15 0.00
CA PHE A 81 28.22 -7.87 0.18
C PHE A 81 27.23 -7.52 -0.94
N TRP A 82 27.08 -6.22 -1.22
CA TRP A 82 26.14 -5.70 -2.21
C TRP A 82 26.56 -6.03 -3.65
N SER A 83 27.83 -5.86 -3.99
CA SER A 83 28.37 -6.28 -5.29
C SER A 83 28.23 -7.80 -5.49
N GLY A 84 28.42 -8.58 -4.41
CA GLY A 84 28.17 -10.02 -4.38
C GLY A 84 26.72 -10.40 -4.70
N LEU A 85 25.74 -9.66 -4.16
CA LEU A 85 24.32 -9.86 -4.48
C LEU A 85 24.03 -9.55 -5.96
N VAL A 86 24.58 -8.46 -6.50
CA VAL A 86 24.45 -8.11 -7.93
C VAL A 86 25.02 -9.22 -8.79
N LYS A 87 26.23 -9.68 -8.48
CA LYS A 87 26.88 -10.80 -9.17
C LYS A 87 26.06 -12.09 -9.11
N LYS A 88 25.42 -12.38 -7.98
CA LYS A 88 24.64 -13.62 -7.82
C LYS A 88 23.34 -13.59 -8.62
N TYR A 89 22.58 -12.49 -8.50
CA TYR A 89 21.19 -12.46 -8.96
C TYR A 89 20.99 -11.75 -10.30
N PHE A 90 21.87 -10.83 -10.68
CA PHE A 90 21.68 -9.99 -11.88
C PHE A 90 22.57 -10.36 -13.06
N THR A 91 23.59 -11.22 -12.88
CA THR A 91 24.41 -11.72 -14.01
C THR A 91 24.02 -13.11 -14.50
N SER A 92 23.07 -13.76 -13.83
CA SER A 92 22.52 -15.05 -14.27
C SER A 92 21.67 -14.86 -15.54
N PRO A 93 21.50 -15.90 -16.37
CA PRO A 93 20.60 -15.85 -17.52
C PRO A 93 19.19 -15.42 -17.11
N HIS A 94 18.64 -14.45 -17.82
CA HIS A 94 17.34 -13.85 -17.51
C HIS A 94 16.53 -13.62 -18.78
N VAL A 95 15.21 -13.48 -18.62
CA VAL A 95 14.27 -13.20 -19.71
C VAL A 95 13.81 -11.75 -19.60
N ALA A 96 14.04 -10.97 -20.64
CA ALA A 96 13.47 -9.64 -20.78
C ALA A 96 12.14 -9.73 -21.55
N VAL A 97 11.05 -9.34 -20.90
CA VAL A 97 9.72 -9.25 -21.55
C VAL A 97 9.44 -7.81 -21.89
N ILE A 98 9.23 -7.52 -23.19
CA ILE A 98 8.91 -6.18 -23.68
C ILE A 98 7.46 -6.18 -24.15
N GLY A 99 6.60 -5.48 -23.43
CA GLY A 99 5.23 -5.23 -23.84
C GLY A 99 5.18 -4.08 -24.85
N ILE A 100 4.60 -4.32 -26.02
CA ILE A 100 4.40 -3.30 -27.06
C ILE A 100 2.89 -3.18 -27.31
N PRO A 101 2.30 -1.97 -27.22
CA PRO A 101 0.90 -1.76 -27.58
C PRO A 101 0.64 -2.19 -29.03
N SER A 102 -0.49 -2.86 -29.27
CA SER A 102 -0.82 -3.38 -30.61
C SER A 102 -2.32 -3.37 -30.83
N GLU A 103 -2.79 -2.47 -31.71
CA GLU A 103 -4.19 -2.43 -32.16
C GLU A 103 -4.61 -3.75 -32.82
N LYS A 104 -3.70 -4.34 -33.62
CA LYS A 104 -3.91 -5.66 -34.22
C LYS A 104 -4.15 -6.75 -33.17
N MET A 105 -3.44 -6.70 -32.04
CA MET A 105 -3.64 -7.68 -30.96
C MET A 105 -5.02 -7.49 -30.30
N VAL A 106 -5.51 -6.25 -30.18
CA VAL A 106 -6.86 -5.97 -29.68
C VAL A 106 -7.91 -6.59 -30.61
N GLU A 107 -7.79 -6.37 -31.93
CA GLU A 107 -8.69 -6.96 -32.91
C GLU A 107 -8.61 -8.49 -32.91
N GLN A 108 -7.41 -9.05 -32.82
CA GLN A 108 -7.21 -10.49 -32.75
C GLN A 108 -7.90 -11.10 -31.53
N VAL A 109 -7.67 -10.55 -30.34
CA VAL A 109 -8.30 -11.02 -29.10
C VAL A 109 -9.83 -10.91 -29.19
N ALA A 110 -10.36 -9.81 -29.74
CA ALA A 110 -11.80 -9.65 -29.93
C ALA A 110 -12.40 -10.68 -30.90
N ASN A 111 -11.70 -10.96 -32.01
CA ASN A 111 -12.12 -11.95 -33.00
C ASN A 111 -12.02 -13.38 -32.46
N GLU A 112 -10.94 -13.71 -31.76
CA GLU A 112 -10.76 -15.00 -31.08
C GLU A 112 -11.86 -15.24 -30.04
N GLU A 113 -12.20 -14.22 -29.25
CA GLU A 113 -13.28 -14.32 -28.27
C GLU A 113 -14.65 -14.51 -28.94
N LYS A 114 -14.91 -13.78 -30.02
CA LYS A 114 -16.14 -13.97 -30.81
C LYS A 114 -16.23 -15.39 -31.39
N ALA A 115 -15.13 -15.92 -31.90
CA ALA A 115 -15.06 -17.28 -32.42
C ALA A 115 -15.24 -18.32 -31.31
N ARG A 116 -14.64 -18.11 -30.13
CA ARG A 116 -14.80 -18.97 -28.94
C ARG A 116 -16.26 -19.03 -28.50
N ILE A 117 -16.95 -17.88 -28.45
CA ILE A 117 -18.38 -17.79 -28.11
C ILE A 117 -19.23 -18.54 -29.13
N GLU A 118 -18.96 -18.39 -30.43
CA GLU A 118 -19.74 -19.06 -31.47
C GLU A 118 -19.56 -20.58 -31.44
N GLN A 119 -18.33 -21.07 -31.24
CA GLN A 119 -18.08 -22.50 -31.04
C GLN A 119 -18.79 -23.03 -29.79
N GLN A 120 -18.83 -22.24 -28.71
CA GLN A 120 -19.55 -22.60 -27.49
C GLN A 120 -21.07 -22.70 -27.75
N ARG A 121 -21.66 -21.78 -28.53
CA ARG A 121 -23.07 -21.83 -28.93
C ARG A 121 -23.38 -23.09 -29.74
N GLN A 122 -22.56 -23.39 -30.74
CA GLN A 122 -22.74 -24.58 -31.57
C GLN A 122 -22.65 -25.88 -30.75
N LYS A 123 -21.69 -25.96 -29.82
CA LYS A 123 -21.53 -27.12 -28.94
C LYS A 123 -22.72 -27.31 -27.98
N LEU A 124 -23.32 -26.23 -27.52
CA LEU A 124 -24.49 -26.28 -26.63
C LEU A 124 -25.77 -26.64 -27.39
N GLY A 125 -25.92 -26.17 -28.63
CA GLY A 125 -27.17 -26.29 -29.39
C GLY A 125 -28.35 -25.61 -28.70
N ASP A 126 -29.54 -25.74 -29.27
CA ASP A 126 -30.73 -25.02 -28.78
C ASP A 126 -31.14 -25.46 -27.36
N ASP A 127 -31.09 -26.76 -27.09
CA ASP A 127 -31.47 -27.31 -25.78
C ASP A 127 -30.46 -26.93 -24.69
N GLY A 128 -29.16 -26.93 -25.01
CA GLY A 128 -28.11 -26.49 -24.09
C GLY A 128 -28.20 -25.00 -23.79
N ILE A 129 -28.50 -24.17 -24.80
CA ILE A 129 -28.70 -22.72 -24.62
C ILE A 129 -29.92 -22.45 -23.73
N LYS A 130 -31.04 -23.13 -23.95
CA LYS A 130 -32.24 -23.02 -23.08
C LYS A 130 -31.92 -23.39 -21.64
N LYS A 131 -31.19 -24.50 -21.42
CA LYS A 131 -30.77 -24.90 -20.08
C LYS A 131 -29.86 -23.87 -19.40
N CYS A 132 -28.97 -23.23 -20.16
CA CYS A 132 -28.16 -22.13 -19.64
C CYS A 132 -29.01 -20.92 -19.24
N ASP A 133 -30.01 -20.56 -20.05
CA ASP A 133 -30.96 -19.48 -19.74
C ASP A 133 -31.77 -19.78 -18.47
N GLU A 134 -32.27 -21.01 -18.34
CA GLU A 134 -32.95 -21.48 -17.13
C GLU A 134 -32.04 -21.39 -15.90
N ASN A 135 -30.78 -21.85 -15.99
CA ASN A 135 -29.82 -21.77 -14.90
C ASN A 135 -29.52 -20.31 -14.50
N ILE A 136 -29.37 -19.40 -15.48
CA ILE A 136 -29.13 -17.98 -15.20
C ILE A 136 -30.36 -17.36 -14.56
N CYS A 137 -31.57 -17.62 -15.08
CA CYS A 137 -32.82 -17.14 -14.50
C CYS A 137 -33.00 -17.62 -13.07
N CYS A 138 -32.73 -18.91 -12.82
CA CYS A 138 -32.74 -19.49 -11.47
C CYS A 138 -31.70 -18.81 -10.56
N ALA A 139 -30.46 -18.61 -11.02
CA ALA A 139 -29.43 -17.95 -10.21
C ALA A 139 -29.77 -16.48 -9.89
N ILE A 140 -30.32 -15.73 -10.87
CA ILE A 140 -30.81 -14.35 -10.65
C ILE A 140 -31.94 -14.37 -9.62
N LYS A 141 -32.88 -15.30 -9.77
CA LYS A 141 -34.00 -15.47 -8.85
C LYS A 141 -33.50 -15.79 -7.44
N GLU A 142 -32.63 -16.76 -7.26
CA GLU A 142 -32.05 -17.13 -5.96
C GLU A 142 -31.31 -15.96 -5.30
N ASN A 143 -30.50 -15.21 -6.06
CA ASN A 143 -29.76 -14.05 -5.56
C ASN A 143 -30.67 -12.86 -5.21
N THR A 144 -31.82 -12.73 -5.88
CA THR A 144 -32.72 -11.57 -5.71
C THR A 144 -33.84 -11.83 -4.69
N GLU A 145 -34.35 -13.05 -4.62
CA GLU A 145 -35.42 -13.44 -3.70
C GLU A 145 -34.92 -13.62 -2.27
N ARG A 146 -33.67 -14.06 -2.08
CA ARG A 146 -33.07 -14.29 -0.76
C ARG A 146 -32.45 -13.02 -0.15
N LYS A 147 -33.04 -11.85 -0.42
CA LYS A 147 -32.65 -10.65 0.32
C LYS A 147 -33.06 -10.85 1.78
N PRO A 148 -32.15 -10.66 2.75
CA PRO A 148 -32.53 -10.69 4.16
C PRO A 148 -33.62 -9.63 4.38
N ASP A 149 -34.69 -10.03 5.07
CA ASP A 149 -35.76 -9.10 5.40
C ASP A 149 -35.27 -8.03 6.40
N ALA A 150 -36.07 -6.99 6.57
CA ALA A 150 -35.71 -5.88 7.46
C ALA A 150 -35.56 -6.36 8.92
N GLU A 151 -36.27 -7.41 9.32
CA GLU A 151 -36.24 -7.97 10.67
C GLU A 151 -34.89 -8.65 10.94
N LEU A 152 -34.45 -9.55 10.05
CA LEU A 152 -33.16 -10.22 10.08
C LEU A 152 -32.01 -9.22 9.96
N LEU A 153 -32.10 -8.23 9.06
CA LEU A 153 -31.12 -7.15 9.00
C LEU A 153 -31.05 -6.40 10.33
N GLN A 154 -32.18 -6.15 10.99
CA GLN A 154 -32.23 -5.47 12.27
C GLN A 154 -31.74 -6.32 13.45
N GLU A 155 -31.76 -7.65 13.33
CA GLU A 155 -31.09 -8.58 14.24
C GLU A 155 -29.57 -8.59 14.03
N LEU A 156 -29.11 -8.50 12.79
CA LEU A 156 -27.68 -8.43 12.42
C LEU A 156 -27.06 -7.05 12.68
N ILE A 157 -27.87 -5.99 12.77
CA ILE A 157 -27.39 -4.66 13.17
C ILE A 157 -26.83 -4.78 14.58
N VAL A 158 -25.53 -4.49 14.69
CA VAL A 158 -24.84 -4.31 15.97
C VAL A 158 -25.38 -3.04 16.64
N LYS A 159 -26.45 -3.17 17.42
CA LYS A 159 -27.13 -2.05 18.11
C LYS A 159 -26.35 -1.54 19.32
N LYS A 160 -25.67 -2.45 19.99
CA LYS A 160 -24.71 -2.12 21.03
C LYS A 160 -23.36 -2.16 20.34
N LEU A 161 -22.82 -0.98 20.00
CA LEU A 161 -21.39 -0.88 19.77
C LEU A 161 -20.76 -1.62 20.95
N GLU A 162 -20.07 -2.74 20.70
CA GLU A 162 -19.20 -3.33 21.71
C GLU A 162 -18.31 -2.21 22.27
N GLU A 163 -17.80 -2.37 23.48
CA GLU A 163 -16.82 -1.42 24.00
C GLU A 163 -15.59 -1.48 23.08
N PHE A 164 -15.62 -0.70 22.00
CA PHE A 164 -14.49 -0.56 21.10
C PHE A 164 -13.32 -0.13 21.97
N ASP A 165 -12.14 -0.69 21.69
CA ASP A 165 -10.91 -0.19 22.27
C ASP A 165 -10.73 1.27 21.87
N ARG A 166 -11.23 2.16 22.73
CA ARG A 166 -11.06 3.60 22.60
C ARG A 166 -9.75 3.94 23.26
N PHE A 167 -8.88 4.59 22.50
CA PHE A 167 -7.73 5.23 23.09
C PHE A 167 -8.05 6.70 23.36
N PRO A 168 -7.54 7.27 24.47
CA PRO A 168 -7.72 8.68 24.75
C PRO A 168 -6.99 9.51 23.68
N VAL A 169 -7.68 10.52 23.15
CA VAL A 169 -7.09 11.55 22.29
C VAL A 169 -7.34 12.89 22.95
N ASP A 170 -6.26 13.57 23.33
CA ASP A 170 -6.31 14.95 23.85
C ASP A 170 -5.99 15.91 22.71
N ALA A 171 -6.96 16.73 22.31
CA ALA A 171 -6.83 17.67 21.20
C ALA A 171 -6.77 19.11 21.73
N LYS A 172 -5.73 19.85 21.34
CA LYS A 172 -5.55 21.25 21.73
C LYS A 172 -5.31 22.11 20.52
N SER A 173 -6.01 23.23 20.46
CA SER A 173 -5.93 24.19 19.35
C SER A 173 -5.66 25.60 19.85
N ASN A 174 -4.97 26.40 19.01
CA ASN A 174 -4.86 27.85 19.19
C ASN A 174 -6.14 28.60 18.80
N VAL A 175 -7.12 27.92 18.21
CA VAL A 175 -8.44 28.46 17.90
C VAL A 175 -9.47 27.90 18.89
N GLY A 176 -10.35 28.74 19.43
CA GLY A 176 -11.48 28.29 20.27
C GLY A 176 -11.24 28.30 21.79
N GLY A 177 -10.17 28.94 22.28
CA GLY A 177 -10.05 29.30 23.70
C GLY A 177 -9.60 28.18 24.64
N SER A 178 -8.50 27.50 24.33
CA SER A 178 -7.85 26.58 25.29
C SER A 178 -7.30 27.35 26.50
N PRO A 179 -7.36 26.82 27.75
CA PRO A 179 -6.79 27.51 28.91
C PRO A 179 -5.27 27.72 28.75
N PRO A 180 -4.75 28.96 28.94
CA PRO A 180 -3.35 29.32 28.66
C PRO A 180 -2.33 28.75 29.67
N SER A 181 -2.76 28.00 30.68
CA SER A 181 -1.90 27.56 31.80
C SER A 181 -1.01 26.35 31.50
N GLN A 182 -1.12 25.74 30.32
CA GLN A 182 -0.33 24.55 29.96
C GLN A 182 0.81 24.88 28.99
N PRO A 183 1.99 24.21 29.10
CA PRO A 183 3.13 24.42 28.18
C PRO A 183 2.78 24.32 26.69
N ILE A 184 1.83 23.44 26.34
CA ILE A 184 1.35 23.25 24.98
C ILE A 184 0.57 24.45 24.42
N ALA A 185 -0.11 25.23 25.27
CA ALA A 185 -0.79 26.45 24.83
C ALA A 185 0.21 27.50 24.35
N LYS A 186 1.30 27.70 25.11
CA LYS A 186 2.41 28.58 24.71
C LYS A 186 3.14 28.13 23.44
N PHE A 187 3.18 26.83 23.17
CA PHE A 187 3.71 26.30 21.90
C PHE A 187 2.76 26.62 20.74
N LEU A 188 1.46 26.38 20.92
CA LEU A 188 0.42 26.63 19.91
C LEU A 188 0.27 28.13 19.58
N GLU A 189 0.51 29.03 20.53
CA GLU A 189 0.52 30.48 20.33
C GLU A 189 1.60 30.98 19.37
N GLN A 190 2.63 30.18 19.09
CA GLN A 190 3.71 30.56 18.15
C GLN A 190 3.29 30.44 16.69
N PHE A 191 2.19 29.73 16.40
CA PHE A 191 1.74 29.50 15.03
C PHE A 191 0.76 30.60 14.61
N PRO A 192 1.02 31.29 13.48
CA PRO A 192 0.15 32.39 13.01
C PRO A 192 -1.11 31.90 12.25
N PHE A 193 -1.37 30.59 12.23
CA PHE A 193 -2.49 29.96 11.55
C PHE A 193 -3.14 28.88 12.44
N PRO A 194 -4.40 28.48 12.15
CA PRO A 194 -5.09 27.43 12.91
C PRO A 194 -4.25 26.17 12.99
N THR A 195 -3.88 25.80 14.22
CA THR A 195 -3.01 24.66 14.50
C THR A 195 -3.65 23.83 15.60
N THR A 196 -3.72 22.53 15.37
CA THR A 196 -4.25 21.56 16.34
C THR A 196 -3.21 20.48 16.57
N VAL A 197 -2.92 20.21 17.84
CA VAL A 197 -2.10 19.08 18.26
C VAL A 197 -3.01 18.02 18.86
N HIS A 198 -2.92 16.81 18.31
CA HIS A 198 -3.57 15.63 18.85
C HIS A 198 -2.53 14.81 19.59
N ASN A 199 -2.75 14.58 20.88
CA ASN A 199 -1.97 13.66 21.70
C ASN A 199 -2.71 12.33 21.80
N SER A 200 -2.14 11.30 21.19
CA SER A 200 -2.65 9.93 21.13
C SER A 200 -1.50 8.96 21.48
N PRO A 201 -1.78 7.68 21.80
CA PRO A 201 -0.74 6.72 22.19
C PRO A 201 0.05 6.20 20.97
N THR A 202 0.69 7.10 20.24
CA THR A 202 1.59 6.80 19.12
C THR A 202 3.05 7.06 19.50
N LYS A 203 3.98 6.36 18.84
CA LYS A 203 5.43 6.61 18.97
C LYS A 203 5.93 7.64 17.95
N PHE A 204 5.05 8.16 17.10
CA PHE A 204 5.40 9.00 15.97
C PHE A 204 4.74 10.36 16.05
N ILE A 205 5.38 11.34 15.41
CA ILE A 205 4.81 12.66 15.20
C ILE A 205 4.41 12.72 13.73
N GLU A 206 3.11 12.85 13.47
CA GLU A 206 2.57 13.11 12.14
C GLU A 206 2.25 14.61 12.01
N LEU A 207 2.67 15.21 10.90
CA LEU A 207 2.45 16.61 10.59
C LEU A 207 1.59 16.71 9.33
N PHE A 208 0.46 17.41 9.44
CA PHE A 208 -0.42 17.70 8.32
C PHE A 208 -0.49 19.20 8.11
N LEU A 209 -0.16 19.67 6.90
CA LEU A 209 -0.33 21.06 6.51
C LEU A 209 -1.43 21.13 5.46
N PHE A 210 -2.46 21.94 5.75
CA PHE A 210 -3.55 22.21 4.82
C PHE A 210 -3.39 23.61 4.26
N LEU A 211 -3.29 23.70 2.94
CA LEU A 211 -3.16 24.96 2.21
C LEU A 211 -4.50 25.26 1.54
N ASP A 212 -5.09 26.42 1.84
CA ASP A 212 -6.31 26.86 1.17
C ASP A 212 -6.02 27.21 -0.29
N SER A 213 -6.65 26.48 -1.20
CA SER A 213 -6.54 26.70 -2.65
C SER A 213 -7.71 27.51 -3.22
N SER A 214 -8.55 28.12 -2.37
CA SER A 214 -9.73 28.88 -2.81
C SER A 214 -9.38 30.04 -3.74
N GLY A 215 -8.25 30.72 -3.49
CA GLY A 215 -7.75 31.85 -4.28
C GLY A 215 -7.14 31.49 -5.65
N LEU A 216 -7.04 30.20 -5.99
CA LEU A 216 -6.48 29.77 -7.27
C LEU A 216 -7.55 29.75 -8.37
N THR A 217 -7.18 30.26 -9.54
CA THR A 217 -7.97 30.15 -10.78
C THR A 217 -8.12 28.69 -11.23
N ALA A 218 -9.10 28.42 -12.11
CA ALA A 218 -9.29 27.08 -12.66
C ALA A 218 -8.03 26.54 -13.37
N GLU A 219 -7.32 27.41 -14.11
CA GLU A 219 -6.08 27.05 -14.78
C GLU A 219 -4.97 26.69 -13.78
N GLN A 220 -4.78 27.48 -12.72
CA GLN A 220 -3.80 27.17 -11.68
C GLN A 220 -4.12 25.88 -10.93
N ARG A 221 -5.40 25.59 -10.67
CA ARG A 221 -5.81 24.33 -10.04
C ARG A 221 -5.47 23.11 -10.90
N ALA A 222 -5.49 23.23 -12.23
CA ALA A 222 -5.08 22.15 -13.13
C ALA A 222 -3.60 21.75 -12.93
N TRP A 223 -2.76 22.67 -12.45
CA TRP A 223 -1.33 22.44 -12.19
C TRP A 223 -1.00 21.98 -10.77
N LEU A 224 -1.95 22.00 -9.83
CA LEU A 224 -1.68 21.67 -8.42
C LEU A 224 -1.10 20.28 -8.21
N LEU A 225 -1.59 19.28 -8.95
CA LEU A 225 -1.07 17.92 -8.85
C LEU A 225 0.41 17.85 -9.26
N LEU A 226 0.74 18.49 -10.39
CA LEU A 226 2.12 18.55 -10.86
C LEU A 226 3.01 19.29 -9.86
N TYR A 227 2.55 20.44 -9.37
CA TYR A 227 3.27 21.24 -8.37
C TYR A 227 3.54 20.43 -7.09
N ASN A 228 2.53 19.75 -6.55
CA ASN A 228 2.67 18.95 -5.32
C ASN A 228 3.66 17.79 -5.48
N ASN A 229 3.68 17.11 -6.63
CA ASN A 229 4.63 16.04 -6.89
C ASN A 229 6.06 16.58 -7.03
N LEU A 230 6.23 17.69 -7.77
CA LEU A 230 7.55 18.29 -8.01
C LEU A 230 8.17 18.91 -6.76
N LEU A 231 7.37 19.37 -5.80
CA LEU A 231 7.84 20.03 -4.58
C LEU A 231 8.88 19.19 -3.80
N PHE A 232 8.76 17.86 -3.85
CA PHE A 232 9.66 16.94 -3.14
C PHE A 232 10.63 16.18 -4.04
N GLU A 233 10.49 16.30 -5.36
CA GLU A 233 11.28 15.56 -6.36
C GLU A 233 12.24 16.45 -7.16
N SER A 234 12.00 17.77 -7.22
CA SER A 234 12.89 18.70 -7.92
C SER A 234 14.17 18.92 -7.11
N PRO A 235 15.37 18.90 -7.74
CA PRO A 235 16.56 19.44 -7.11
C PRO A 235 16.31 20.93 -6.78
N ALA A 236 16.64 21.32 -5.56
CA ALA A 236 16.54 22.70 -5.08
C ALA A 236 17.61 23.59 -5.71
#